data_AF-A0A4P8L2S6-F1
#
_entry.id   AF-A0A4P8L2S6-F1
#
_cell.length_a   1.000
_cell.length_b   1.000
_cell.length_c   1.000
_cell.angle_alpha   90.00
_cell.angle_beta   90.00
_cell.angle_gamma   90.00
#
_symmetry.space_group_name_H-M   'P 1'
#
loop_
_entity.id
_entity.type
_entity.pdbx_description
1 polymer ?
#
loop_
_entity_poly.entity_id
_entity_poly.type
_entity_poly.pdbx_seq_one_letter_code
_entity_poly.pdbx_strand_id
1 'polypeptide(L)' 'MPVKILILTVLFVLPLVPTFWAIQDIPRRRFQTRRRKVTWFFVVSLLPCIGALAYLAFARRRTQPMEWQ' A
#
# COMPACT_ATOMS: atom_id res chain seq x y z
N MET A 1 5.24 -31.59 6.59
CA MET A 1 5.01 -30.59 7.66
C MET A 1 5.67 -29.22 7.38
N PRO A 2 6.98 -29.10 7.08
CA PRO A 2 7.64 -27.79 6.96
C PRO A 2 7.19 -26.98 5.73
N VAL A 3 6.88 -27.65 4.62
CA VAL A 3 6.45 -26.99 3.38
C VAL A 3 5.14 -26.22 3.55
N LYS A 4 4.18 -26.72 4.35
CA LYS A 4 2.93 -26.02 4.64
C LYS A 4 3.17 -24.71 5.38
N ILE A 5 4.08 -24.74 6.37
CA ILE A 5 4.47 -23.55 7.13
C ILE A 5 5.15 -22.55 6.19
N LEU A 6 6.07 -23.00 5.35
CA LEU A 6 6.74 -22.15 4.36
C LEU A 6 5.74 -21.48 3.40
N ILE A 7 4.77 -22.24 2.87
CA ILE A 7 3.72 -21.70 1.99
C ILE A 7 2.88 -20.64 2.72
N LEU A 8 2.47 -20.92 3.96
CA LEU A 8 1.71 -19.95 4.76
C LEU A 8 2.54 -18.71 5.06
N THR A 9 3.82 -18.85 5.40
CA THR A 9 4.72 -17.71 5.63
C THR A 9 4.84 -16.86 4.38
N VAL A 10 5.09 -17.45 3.21
CA VAL A 10 5.15 -16.69 1.95
C VAL A 10 3.80 -16.03 1.67
N LEU A 11 2.69 -16.75 1.83
CA LEU A 11 1.35 -16.24 1.57
C LEU A 11 0.99 -15.05 2.47
N PHE A 12 1.46 -15.01 3.71
CA PHE A 12 1.18 -13.92 4.65
C PHE A 12 2.21 -12.79 4.61
N VAL A 13 3.50 -13.10 4.39
CA VAL A 13 4.58 -12.10 4.40
C VAL A 13 4.68 -11.36 3.07
N LEU A 14 4.49 -12.05 1.95
CA LEU A 14 4.59 -11.45 0.62
C LEU A 14 3.59 -10.29 0.41
N PRO A 15 2.33 -10.37 0.89
CA PRO A 15 1.39 -9.24 0.94
C PRO A 15 1.80 -8.03 1.77
N LEU A 16 2.58 -8.23 2.83
CA LEU A 16 2.93 -7.16 3.75
C LEU A 16 3.88 -6.17 3.09
N VAL A 17 4.78 -6.65 2.24
CA VAL A 17 5.75 -5.80 1.52
C VAL A 17 5.07 -4.67 0.74
N PRO A 18 4.14 -4.90 -0.21
CA PRO A 18 3.46 -3.83 -0.93
C PRO A 18 2.56 -2.98 -0.02
N THR A 19 2.01 -3.57 1.05
CA THR A 19 1.15 -2.85 2.01
C THR A 19 1.95 -1.82 2.78
N PHE A 20 3.06 -2.22 3.41
CA PHE A 20 3.96 -1.29 4.10
C PHE A 20 4.53 -0.24 3.16
N TRP A 21 4.91 -0.64 1.95
CA TRP A 21 5.41 0.31 0.97
C TRP A 21 4.36 1.36 0.58
N ALA A 22 3.12 0.94 0.32
CA ALA A 22 2.02 1.85 0.02
C ALA A 22 1.71 2.80 1.20
N ILE A 23 1.70 2.30 2.44
CA ILE A 23 1.50 3.12 3.65
C ILE A 23 2.57 4.23 3.75
N GLN A 24 3.82 3.91 3.45
CA GLN A 24 4.94 4.87 3.46
C GLN A 24 4.93 5.82 2.25
N ASP A 25 4.46 5.37 1.09
CA ASP A 25 4.40 6.16 -0.15
C ASP A 25 3.25 7.19 -0.12
N ILE A 26 2.10 6.88 0.50
CA ILE A 26 0.94 7.78 0.63
C ILE A 26 1.29 9.16 1.24
N PRO A 27 1.95 9.28 2.40
CA PRO A 27 2.29 10.59 2.95
C PRO A 27 3.25 11.36 2.05
N ARG A 28 4.17 10.66 1.37
CA ARG A 28 5.20 11.21 0.47
C ARG A 28 4.66 11.66 -0.89
N ARG A 29 3.38 11.47 -1.18
CA ARG A 29 2.76 11.94 -2.44
C ARG A 29 1.82 13.12 -2.24
N ARG A 30 1.72 13.94 -3.29
CA ARG A 30 0.73 15.02 -3.42
C ARG A 30 -0.59 14.44 -3.93
N PHE A 31 -1.62 14.53 -3.11
CA PHE A 31 -3.00 14.19 -3.47
C PHE A 31 -3.77 15.48 -3.73
N GLN A 32 -4.75 15.43 -4.65
CA GLN A 32 -5.64 16.55 -4.95
C GLN A 32 -6.41 17.07 -3.73
N THR A 33 -6.67 16.20 -2.74
CA THR A 33 -7.43 16.56 -1.54
C THR A 33 -6.96 15.74 -0.35
N ARG A 34 -6.94 16.36 0.85
CA ARG A 34 -6.58 15.68 2.11
C ARG A 34 -7.45 14.46 2.40
N ARG A 35 -8.77 14.55 2.15
CA ARG A 35 -9.72 13.43 2.31
C ARG A 35 -9.27 12.21 1.52
N ARG A 36 -8.89 12.39 0.25
CA ARG A 36 -8.47 11.30 -0.64
C ARG A 36 -7.19 10.62 -0.15
N LYS A 37 -6.23 11.39 0.37
CA LYS A 37 -5.01 10.85 1.00
C LYS A 37 -5.37 9.94 2.19
N VAL A 38 -6.24 10.42 3.07
CA VAL A 38 -6.68 9.68 4.26
C VAL A 38 -7.49 8.43 3.86
N THR A 39 -8.39 8.52 2.89
CA THR A 39 -9.14 7.35 2.38
C THR A 39 -8.21 6.26 1.88
N TRP A 40 -7.20 6.60 1.09
CA TRP A 40 -6.23 5.60 0.62
C TRP A 40 -5.39 5.00 1.74
N PHE A 41 -5.03 5.80 2.75
CA PHE A 41 -4.35 5.30 3.95
C PHE A 41 -5.21 4.25 4.68
N PHE A 42 -6.48 4.53 4.90
CA PHE A 42 -7.41 3.57 5.52
C PHE A 42 -7.64 2.34 4.65
N VAL A 43 -7.84 2.50 3.34
CA VAL A 43 -8.05 1.36 2.41
C VAL A 43 -6.86 0.42 2.43
N VAL A 44 -5.63 0.95 2.35
CA VAL A 44 -4.41 0.12 2.39
C VAL A 44 -4.23 -0.55 3.75
N SER A 45 -4.58 0.14 4.85
CA SER A 45 -4.42 -0.39 6.21
C SER A 45 -5.46 -1.45 6.58
N LEU A 46 -6.71 -1.29 6.13
CA LEU A 46 -7.82 -2.22 6.43
C LEU A 46 -7.85 -3.42 5.50
N LEU A 47 -7.45 -3.23 4.24
CA LEU A 47 -7.37 -4.30 3.24
C LEU A 47 -5.91 -4.47 2.80
N PRO A 48 -5.07 -5.14 3.62
CA PRO A 48 -3.71 -5.46 3.23
C PRO A 48 -3.70 -6.28 1.94
N CYS A 49 -2.64 -6.14 1.15
CA CYS A 49 -2.52 -6.68 -0.21
C CYS A 49 -3.47 -6.00 -1.22
N ILE A 50 -4.79 -6.17 -1.09
CA ILE A 50 -5.77 -5.71 -2.09
C ILE A 50 -5.79 -4.17 -2.15
N GLY A 51 -5.86 -3.51 -1.00
CA GLY A 51 -5.82 -2.06 -0.90
C GLY A 51 -4.50 -1.48 -1.41
N ALA A 52 -3.39 -2.18 -1.13
CA ALA A 52 -2.07 -1.82 -1.64
C ALA A 52 -1.98 -1.92 -3.17
N LEU A 53 -2.43 -3.03 -3.75
CA LEU A 53 -2.47 -3.22 -5.20
C LEU A 53 -3.37 -2.19 -5.88
N ALA A 54 -4.55 -1.92 -5.31
CA ALA A 54 -5.44 -0.88 -5.79
C ALA A 54 -4.79 0.52 -5.70
N TYR A 55 -4.08 0.81 -4.61
CA TYR A 55 -3.35 2.06 -4.46
C TYR A 55 -2.29 2.21 -5.56
N LEU A 56 -1.47 1.18 -5.77
CA LEU A 56 -0.40 1.18 -6.78
C LEU A 56 -0.93 1.28 -8.21
N ALA A 57 -2.05 0.63 -8.51
CA ALA A 57 -2.67 0.65 -9.83
C ALA A 57 -3.37 1.98 -10.14
N PHE A 58 -4.11 2.54 -9.19
CA PHE A 58 -5.00 3.67 -9.45
C PHE A 58 -4.52 4.99 -8.84
N ALA A 59 -4.22 5.03 -7.55
CA ALA A 59 -3.89 6.27 -6.86
C ALA A 59 -2.47 6.74 -7.13
N ARG A 60 -1.50 5.83 -7.12
CA ARG A 60 -0.09 6.15 -7.37
C ARG A 60 0.11 6.78 -8.76
N ARG A 61 -0.60 6.29 -9.78
CA ARG A 61 -0.57 6.85 -11.14
C ARG A 61 -1.19 8.25 -11.26
N ARG A 62 -2.06 8.63 -10.32
CA ARG A 62 -2.76 9.92 -10.28
C ARG A 62 -2.18 10.90 -9.25
N THR A 63 -1.04 10.56 -8.65
CA THR A 63 -0.41 11.37 -7.60
C THR A 63 1.07 11.57 -7.90
N GLN A 64 1.56 12.79 -7.67
CA GLN A 64 2.95 13.14 -7.90
C GLN A 64 3.76 12.93 -6.61
N PRO A 65 5.04 12.51 -6.69
CA PRO A 65 5.93 12.56 -5.54
C PRO A 65 5.99 13.99 -4.97
N MET A 66 6.06 14.15 -3.65
CA MET A 66 6.51 15.41 -3.08
C MET A 66 8.00 15.52 -3.31
N GLU A 67 8.41 16.48 -4.14
CA GLU A 67 9.80 16.96 -4.13
C GLU A 67 9.98 17.73 -2.81
N TRP A 68 10.86 17.21 -1.97
CA TRP A 68 11.35 17.91 -0.79
C TRP A 68 12.44 18.86 -1.29
N GLN A 69 12.08 20.13 -1.50
CA GLN A 69 13.05 21.22 -1.65
C GLN A 69 13.59 21.60 -0.27
#